data_AF-A0A2A5QZ22-F1
#
_entry.id   AF-A0A2A5QZ22-F1
#
_cell.length_a   1.000
_cell.length_b   1.000
_cell.length_c   1.000
_cell.angle_alpha   90.00
_cell.angle_beta   90.00
_cell.angle_gamma   90.00
#
_symmetry.space_group_name_H-M   'P 1'
#
loop_
_entity.id
_entity.type
_entity.pdbx_description
1 polymer ?
#
loop_
_entity_poly.entity_id
_entity_poly.type
_entity_poly.pdbx_seq_one_letter_code
_entity_poly.pdbx_strand_id
1 'polypeptide(L)'
;MKSTRTSSPLDAGRTALDRLRGWLRWFVGVAVRKRTYANVAYLLLAFPLGIGYFTVLVTGIAIPAGLTFGLVDMARTEPVALLIAGIPLLLVLLCIGVPTVLVVLFASIELTALERVLADRLLDTEIPTADPAPTLRERARRLVFDRGTWKGVGYLGSKFVLGLATFFLLAFGVTFTFVLVAAPLHYRNQLVGIHLSGPVEFVPELTYQHAGWVIDVVSPVPLSLAEGELISFYIDSLEGALALSAIGVLVGLVVLHLFNAVAWLFARYTELLLRNTQPSIFSEPPE
;
A
#
# COMPACT_ATOMS: atom_id res chain seq x y z
N MET A 1 -50.54 29.66 -15.56
CA MET A 1 -49.34 30.10 -16.32
C MET A 1 -48.12 29.96 -15.43
N LYS A 2 -47.24 28.99 -15.72
CA LYS A 2 -45.97 28.79 -14.99
C LYS A 2 -44.90 29.55 -15.78
N SER A 3 -44.44 30.67 -15.26
CA SER A 3 -43.39 31.50 -15.89
C SER A 3 -42.09 30.69 -15.93
N THR A 4 -41.69 30.27 -17.12
CA THR A 4 -40.35 29.78 -17.43
C THR A 4 -39.40 30.97 -17.32
N ARG A 5 -38.71 31.12 -16.18
CA ARG A 5 -37.55 31.99 -16.06
C ARG A 5 -36.49 31.52 -17.05
N THR A 6 -36.34 32.24 -18.15
CA THR A 6 -35.18 32.13 -19.03
C THR A 6 -33.97 32.65 -18.26
N SER A 7 -33.04 31.75 -17.92
CA SER A 7 -31.77 32.15 -17.30
C SER A 7 -31.01 33.05 -18.27
N SER A 8 -30.66 34.25 -17.83
CA SER A 8 -29.87 35.19 -18.63
C SER A 8 -28.46 34.62 -18.89
N PRO A 9 -27.83 34.89 -20.05
CA PRO A 9 -26.43 34.53 -20.30
C PRO A 9 -25.47 35.03 -19.22
N LEU A 10 -25.80 36.15 -18.56
CA LEU A 10 -25.02 36.71 -17.45
C LEU A 10 -25.13 35.87 -16.17
N ASP A 11 -26.26 35.19 -15.96
CA ASP A 11 -26.46 34.29 -14.81
C ASP A 11 -25.69 32.97 -15.00
N ALA A 12 -25.60 32.48 -16.24
CA ALA A 12 -24.81 31.31 -16.61
C ALA A 12 -23.29 31.54 -16.42
N GLY A 13 -22.78 32.72 -16.81
CA GLY A 13 -21.38 33.09 -16.60
C GLY A 13 -21.00 33.20 -15.11
N ARG A 14 -21.87 33.80 -14.29
CA ARG A 14 -21.67 33.90 -12.84
C ARG A 14 -21.67 32.53 -12.16
N THR A 15 -22.61 31.65 -12.53
CA THR A 15 -22.63 30.28 -12.00
C THR A 15 -21.41 29.46 -12.39
N ALA A 16 -20.84 29.66 -13.60
CA ALA A 16 -19.60 29.00 -13.99
C ALA A 16 -18.40 29.46 -13.16
N LEU A 17 -18.25 30.77 -12.92
CA LEU A 17 -17.17 31.33 -12.09
C LEU A 17 -17.28 30.90 -10.62
N ASP A 18 -18.49 30.85 -10.06
CA ASP A 18 -18.71 30.39 -8.69
C ASP A 18 -18.36 28.92 -8.52
N ARG A 19 -18.69 28.08 -9.51
CA ARG A 19 -18.28 26.67 -9.55
C ARG A 19 -16.76 26.52 -9.64
N LEU A 20 -16.11 27.27 -10.54
CA LEU A 20 -14.65 27.26 -10.68
C LEU A 20 -13.95 27.71 -9.39
N ARG A 21 -14.42 28.78 -8.77
CA ARG A 21 -13.88 29.30 -7.50
C ARG A 21 -14.09 28.30 -6.36
N GLY A 22 -15.25 27.66 -6.28
CA GLY A 22 -15.54 26.60 -5.32
C GLY A 22 -14.62 25.39 -5.52
N TRP A 23 -14.44 24.94 -6.75
CA TRP A 23 -13.54 23.85 -7.10
C TRP A 23 -12.08 24.17 -6.77
N LEU A 24 -11.60 25.35 -7.13
CA LEU A 24 -10.21 25.76 -6.85
C LEU A 24 -9.95 25.85 -5.34
N ARG A 25 -10.90 26.40 -4.57
CA ARG A 25 -10.83 26.42 -3.11
C ARG A 25 -10.79 25.02 -2.51
N TRP A 26 -11.59 24.09 -3.03
CA TRP A 26 -11.56 22.69 -2.59
C TRP A 26 -10.24 22.00 -2.95
N PHE A 27 -9.75 22.25 -4.17
CA PHE A 27 -8.53 21.65 -4.71
C PHE A 27 -7.30 22.11 -3.93
N VAL A 28 -7.09 23.42 -3.79
CA VAL A 28 -5.97 24.01 -3.05
C VAL A 28 -6.11 23.81 -1.54
N GLY A 29 -7.35 23.84 -1.03
CA GLY A 29 -7.64 23.65 0.39
C GLY A 29 -7.20 22.30 0.95
N VAL A 30 -6.86 21.31 0.10
CA VAL A 30 -6.29 20.02 0.53
C VAL A 30 -5.02 20.19 1.37
N ALA A 31 -4.17 21.16 1.05
CA ALA A 31 -2.91 21.39 1.74
C ALA A 31 -3.08 21.94 3.17
N VAL A 32 -4.23 22.52 3.49
CA VAL A 32 -4.49 23.12 4.82
C VAL A 32 -5.45 22.27 5.66
N ARG A 33 -6.07 21.24 5.06
CA ARG A 33 -7.01 20.36 5.76
C ARG A 33 -6.28 19.43 6.73
N LYS A 34 -6.54 19.59 8.03
CA LYS A 34 -6.01 18.69 9.10
C LYS A 34 -6.24 17.20 8.78
N ARG A 35 -7.41 16.88 8.22
CA ARG A 35 -7.78 15.51 7.86
C ARG A 35 -6.86 14.88 6.80
N THR A 36 -6.30 15.67 5.88
CA THR A 36 -5.36 15.16 4.89
C THR A 36 -4.08 14.66 5.55
N TYR A 37 -3.60 15.35 6.58
CA TYR A 37 -2.43 14.92 7.34
C TYR A 37 -2.72 13.71 8.23
N ALA A 38 -3.93 13.58 8.78
CA ALA A 38 -4.36 12.37 9.49
C ALA A 38 -4.42 11.15 8.54
N ASN A 39 -4.95 11.33 7.33
CA ASN A 39 -4.95 10.31 6.27
C ASN A 39 -3.52 9.90 5.90
N VAL A 40 -2.62 10.86 5.68
CA VAL A 40 -1.20 10.57 5.39
C VAL A 40 -0.53 9.84 6.57
N ALA A 41 -0.81 10.24 7.81
CA ALA A 41 -0.29 9.56 9.00
C ALA A 41 -0.74 8.10 9.06
N TYR A 42 -2.01 7.82 8.75
CA TYR A 42 -2.52 6.44 8.66
C TYR A 42 -1.78 5.65 7.57
N LEU A 43 -1.65 6.21 6.36
CA LEU A 43 -0.96 5.53 5.25
C LEU A 43 0.53 5.28 5.54
N LEU A 44 1.18 6.19 6.27
CA LEU A 44 2.55 6.04 6.70
C LEU A 44 2.68 4.92 7.75
N LEU A 45 1.76 4.86 8.71
CA LEU A 45 1.72 3.83 9.74
C LEU A 45 1.34 2.45 9.18
N ALA A 46 0.60 2.39 8.07
CA ALA A 46 0.17 1.12 7.47
C ALA A 46 1.33 0.18 7.14
N PHE A 47 2.51 0.71 6.78
CA PHE A 47 3.70 -0.10 6.49
C PHE A 47 4.37 -0.72 7.73
N PRO A 48 4.82 0.05 8.74
CA PRO A 48 5.41 -0.52 9.95
C PRO A 48 4.42 -1.42 10.71
N LEU A 49 3.14 -1.05 10.74
CA LEU A 49 2.10 -1.91 11.31
C LEU A 49 1.94 -3.20 10.50
N GLY A 50 1.88 -3.09 9.16
CA GLY A 50 1.83 -4.25 8.27
C GLY A 50 2.98 -5.22 8.49
N ILE A 51 4.21 -4.73 8.68
CA ILE A 51 5.38 -5.56 9.03
C ILE A 51 5.14 -6.27 10.37
N GLY A 52 4.73 -5.54 11.41
CA GLY A 52 4.47 -6.12 12.73
C GLY A 52 3.43 -7.23 12.68
N TYR A 53 2.29 -6.97 12.01
CA TYR A 53 1.21 -7.93 11.87
C TYR A 53 1.63 -9.17 11.09
N PHE A 54 2.30 -8.96 9.96
CA PHE A 54 2.80 -10.06 9.14
C PHE A 54 3.83 -10.90 9.90
N THR A 55 4.72 -10.28 10.66
CA THR A 55 5.72 -10.99 11.48
C THR A 55 5.04 -11.88 12.51
N VAL A 56 4.04 -11.37 13.24
CA VAL A 56 3.26 -12.15 14.22
C VAL A 56 2.57 -13.34 13.54
N LEU A 57 1.88 -13.10 12.42
CA LEU A 57 1.15 -14.15 11.71
C LEU A 57 2.07 -15.21 11.12
N VAL A 58 3.14 -14.80 10.43
CA VAL A 58 4.07 -15.72 9.78
C VAL A 58 4.83 -16.53 10.81
N THR A 59 5.34 -15.91 11.88
CA THR A 59 6.02 -16.65 12.97
C THR A 59 5.06 -17.64 13.62
N GLY A 60 3.83 -17.20 13.86
CA GLY A 60 2.76 -18.03 14.43
C GLY A 60 2.39 -19.25 13.61
N ILE A 61 2.43 -19.13 12.28
CA ILE A 61 2.12 -20.23 11.36
C ILE A 61 3.35 -21.09 11.08
N ALA A 62 4.54 -20.50 10.98
CA ALA A 62 5.77 -21.20 10.61
C ALA A 62 6.15 -22.31 11.60
N ILE A 63 6.00 -22.08 12.90
CA ILE A 63 6.29 -23.07 13.95
C ILE A 63 5.42 -24.34 13.78
N PRO A 64 4.08 -24.27 13.88
CA PRO A 64 3.24 -25.46 13.74
C PRO A 64 3.28 -26.06 12.33
N ALA A 65 3.40 -25.24 11.28
CA ALA A 65 3.52 -25.73 9.91
C ALA A 65 4.83 -26.50 9.69
N GLY A 66 5.95 -26.00 10.22
CA GLY A 66 7.25 -26.67 10.14
C GLY A 66 7.28 -27.99 10.90
N LEU A 67 6.71 -28.03 12.11
CA LEU A 67 6.58 -29.27 12.89
C LEU A 67 5.68 -30.29 12.18
N THR A 68 4.56 -29.83 11.61
CA THR A 68 3.66 -30.69 10.82
C THR A 68 4.35 -31.21 9.57
N PHE A 69 5.08 -30.35 8.87
CA PHE A 69 5.87 -30.73 7.70
C PHE A 69 6.91 -31.79 8.05
N GLY A 70 7.67 -31.59 9.14
CA GLY A 70 8.65 -32.57 9.60
C GLY A 70 8.04 -33.94 9.95
N LEU A 71 6.86 -33.97 10.56
CA LEU A 71 6.11 -35.21 10.80
C LEU A 71 5.70 -35.90 9.50
N VAL A 72 5.15 -35.14 8.56
CA VAL A 72 4.70 -35.66 7.25
C VAL A 72 5.87 -36.15 6.41
N ASP A 73 6.99 -35.43 6.43
CA ASP A 73 8.20 -35.80 5.72
C ASP A 73 8.80 -37.09 6.29
N MET A 74 9.00 -37.15 7.61
CA MET A 74 9.51 -38.35 8.29
C MET A 74 8.61 -39.58 8.07
N ALA A 75 7.28 -39.38 8.01
CA ALA A 75 6.35 -40.45 7.70
C ALA A 75 6.50 -41.01 6.27
N ARG A 76 7.03 -40.20 5.33
CA ARG A 76 7.24 -40.60 3.93
C ARG A 76 8.64 -41.14 3.66
N THR A 77 9.67 -40.56 4.26
CA THR A 77 11.07 -40.89 3.97
C THR A 77 11.58 -42.04 4.83
N GLU A 78 11.28 -42.03 6.13
CA GLU A 78 11.84 -42.97 7.11
C GLU A 78 10.78 -43.43 8.14
N PRO A 79 9.88 -44.36 7.77
CA PRO A 79 8.77 -44.77 8.64
C PRO A 79 9.23 -45.44 9.95
N VAL A 80 10.45 -46.01 9.98
CA VAL A 80 11.02 -46.57 11.20
C VAL A 80 11.40 -45.45 12.19
N ALA A 81 11.94 -44.33 11.70
CA ALA A 81 12.27 -43.17 12.53
C ALA A 81 11.01 -42.54 13.15
N LEU A 82 9.88 -42.56 12.42
CA LEU A 82 8.59 -42.11 12.93
C LEU A 82 8.13 -42.86 14.18
N LEU A 83 8.42 -44.16 14.30
CA LEU A 83 8.03 -44.94 15.49
C LEU A 83 8.77 -44.48 16.76
N ILE A 84 9.99 -43.98 16.61
CA ILE A 84 10.85 -43.58 17.72
C ILE A 84 10.69 -42.08 18.01
N ALA A 85 10.84 -41.24 16.98
CA ALA A 85 10.86 -39.78 17.09
C ALA A 85 9.48 -39.14 16.87
N GLY A 86 8.50 -39.87 16.33
CA GLY A 86 7.17 -39.32 16.03
C GLY A 86 6.38 -38.93 17.27
N ILE A 87 6.43 -39.74 18.34
CA ILE A 87 5.76 -39.41 19.59
C ILE A 87 6.36 -38.13 20.22
N PRO A 88 7.70 -38.02 20.44
CA PRO A 88 8.31 -36.78 20.90
C PRO A 88 7.94 -35.56 20.04
N LEU A 89 8.01 -35.70 18.70
CA LEU A 89 7.73 -34.59 17.79
C LEU A 89 6.25 -34.18 17.80
N LEU A 90 5.33 -35.14 17.92
CA LEU A 90 3.90 -34.87 18.11
C LEU A 90 3.64 -34.15 19.44
N LEU A 91 4.31 -34.54 20.52
CA LEU A 91 4.22 -33.83 21.79
C LEU A 91 4.72 -32.39 21.67
N VAL A 92 5.83 -32.16 20.96
CA VAL A 92 6.31 -30.79 20.67
C VAL A 92 5.27 -29.99 19.85
N LEU A 93 4.68 -30.60 18.83
CA LEU A 93 3.61 -29.97 18.05
C LEU A 93 2.39 -29.60 18.92
N LEU A 94 1.98 -30.48 19.82
CA LEU A 94 0.83 -30.24 20.69
C LEU A 94 1.14 -29.25 21.83
N CYS A 95 2.32 -29.33 22.44
CA CYS A 95 2.71 -28.49 23.58
C CYS A 95 3.21 -27.10 23.18
N ILE A 96 3.75 -26.95 21.97
CA ILE A 96 4.28 -25.67 21.48
C ILE A 96 3.42 -25.16 20.33
N GLY A 97 3.25 -25.97 19.28
CA GLY A 97 2.53 -25.56 18.07
C GLY A 97 1.09 -25.12 18.34
N VAL A 98 0.30 -25.92 19.06
CA VAL A 98 -1.10 -25.56 19.36
C VAL A 98 -1.21 -24.29 20.21
N PRO A 99 -0.50 -24.14 21.35
CA PRO A 99 -0.49 -22.87 22.09
C PRO A 99 -0.04 -21.67 21.26
N THR A 100 0.98 -21.82 20.41
CA THR A 100 1.42 -20.73 19.51
C THR A 100 0.27 -20.29 18.59
N VAL A 101 -0.46 -21.21 17.97
CA VAL A 101 -1.62 -20.86 17.13
C VAL A 101 -2.68 -20.12 17.94
N LEU A 102 -3.01 -20.60 19.14
CA LEU A 102 -4.02 -19.95 19.98
C LEU A 102 -3.60 -18.54 20.39
N VAL A 103 -2.32 -18.34 20.75
CA VAL A 103 -1.75 -17.01 21.05
C VAL A 103 -1.82 -16.10 19.84
N VAL A 104 -1.54 -16.61 18.63
CA VAL A 104 -1.56 -15.81 17.40
C VAL A 104 -2.97 -15.43 16.99
N LEU A 105 -3.94 -16.35 17.11
CA LEU A 105 -5.35 -16.04 16.90
C LEU A 105 -5.84 -15.00 17.90
N PHE A 106 -5.42 -15.12 19.16
CA PHE A 106 -5.75 -14.14 20.19
C PHE A 106 -5.16 -12.77 19.87
N ALA A 107 -3.87 -12.72 19.55
CA ALA A 107 -3.19 -11.51 19.15
C ALA A 107 -3.85 -10.89 17.91
N SER A 108 -4.33 -11.70 16.96
CA SER A 108 -5.02 -11.19 15.78
C SER A 108 -6.29 -10.42 16.12
N ILE A 109 -7.04 -10.82 17.15
CA ILE A 109 -8.23 -10.07 17.61
C ILE A 109 -7.80 -8.71 18.13
N GLU A 110 -6.79 -8.66 19.01
CA GLU A 110 -6.29 -7.41 19.59
C GLU A 110 -5.71 -6.46 18.53
N LEU A 111 -4.96 -6.99 17.55
CA LEU A 111 -4.41 -6.21 16.45
C LEU A 111 -5.51 -5.70 15.50
N THR A 112 -6.59 -6.45 15.29
CA THR A 112 -7.74 -5.94 14.52
C THR A 112 -8.48 -4.82 15.27
N ALA A 113 -8.56 -4.89 16.60
CA ALA A 113 -9.13 -3.82 17.40
C ALA A 113 -8.28 -2.54 17.32
N LEU A 114 -6.95 -2.66 17.38
CA LEU A 114 -6.04 -1.55 17.12
C LEU A 114 -6.32 -0.90 15.76
N GLU A 115 -6.53 -1.69 14.72
CA GLU A 115 -6.84 -1.19 13.38
C GLU A 115 -8.20 -0.50 13.29
N ARG A 116 -9.22 -0.95 14.03
CA ARG A 116 -10.49 -0.22 14.17
C ARG A 116 -10.30 1.12 14.88
N VAL A 117 -9.48 1.17 15.94
CA VAL A 117 -9.16 2.43 16.64
C VAL A 117 -8.41 3.40 15.73
N LEU A 118 -7.48 2.91 14.90
CA LEU A 118 -6.78 3.74 13.92
C LEU A 118 -7.72 4.23 12.82
N ALA A 119 -8.64 3.38 12.34
CA ALA A 119 -9.63 3.75 11.35
C ALA A 119 -10.61 4.81 11.90
N ASP A 120 -11.06 4.67 13.15
CA ASP A 120 -11.88 5.67 13.82
C ASP A 120 -11.13 7.02 13.95
N ARG A 121 -9.95 7.01 14.57
CA ARG A 121 -9.24 8.26 14.88
C ARG A 121 -8.64 8.98 13.67
N LEU A 122 -8.12 8.24 12.69
CA LEU A 122 -7.39 8.83 11.56
C LEU A 122 -8.25 8.86 10.28
N LEU A 123 -9.15 7.90 10.11
CA LEU A 123 -10.01 7.78 8.94
C LEU A 123 -11.48 8.08 9.21
N ASP A 124 -11.90 8.36 10.47
CA ASP A 124 -13.27 8.74 10.89
C ASP A 124 -14.29 7.75 10.34
N THR A 125 -13.95 6.47 10.51
CA THR A 125 -14.75 5.35 10.09
C THR A 125 -14.92 4.44 11.28
N GLU A 126 -16.06 4.59 11.94
CA GLU A 126 -16.49 3.70 13.02
C GLU A 126 -16.87 2.34 12.42
N ILE A 127 -16.32 1.27 13.00
CA ILE A 127 -16.50 -0.09 12.50
C ILE A 127 -17.22 -0.90 13.59
N PRO A 128 -18.43 -1.42 13.33
CA PRO A 128 -19.17 -2.17 14.32
C PRO A 128 -18.55 -3.55 14.56
N THR A 129 -18.61 -3.98 15.81
CA THR A 129 -18.05 -5.24 16.30
C THR A 129 -19.17 -6.27 16.50
N ALA A 130 -18.79 -7.55 16.61
CA ALA A 130 -19.75 -8.60 16.95
C ALA A 130 -20.07 -8.61 18.45
N ASP A 131 -21.20 -9.21 18.82
CA ASP A 131 -21.58 -9.36 20.22
C ASP A 131 -20.53 -10.14 21.03
N PRO A 132 -20.18 -9.69 22.25
CA PRO A 132 -19.20 -10.37 23.07
C PRO A 132 -19.66 -11.79 23.44
N ALA A 133 -18.69 -12.71 23.56
CA ALA A 133 -18.99 -14.08 23.95
C ALA A 133 -19.41 -14.13 25.44
N PRO A 134 -20.55 -14.75 25.78
CA PRO A 134 -21.09 -14.79 27.15
C PRO A 134 -20.31 -15.74 28.09
N THR A 135 -19.60 -16.74 27.54
CA THR A 135 -18.87 -17.74 28.34
C THR A 135 -17.45 -17.95 27.84
N LEU A 136 -16.54 -18.37 28.73
CA LEU A 136 -15.15 -18.71 28.38
C LEU A 136 -15.07 -19.84 27.36
N ARG A 137 -15.95 -20.86 27.47
CA ARG A 137 -16.02 -21.97 26.53
C ARG A 137 -16.42 -21.50 25.14
N GLU A 138 -17.40 -20.62 25.06
CA GLU A 138 -17.82 -20.04 23.79
C GLU A 138 -16.74 -19.14 23.21
N ARG A 139 -16.02 -18.37 24.03
CA ARG A 139 -14.88 -17.57 23.60
C ARG A 139 -13.77 -18.43 22.99
N ALA A 140 -13.38 -19.53 23.65
CA ALA A 140 -12.39 -20.45 23.12
C ALA A 140 -12.84 -21.09 21.79
N ARG A 141 -14.13 -21.42 21.67
CA ARG A 141 -14.71 -21.93 20.42
C ARG A 141 -14.70 -20.86 19.32
N ARG A 142 -15.14 -19.64 19.62
CA ARG A 142 -15.19 -18.52 18.66
C ARG A 142 -13.78 -18.12 18.21
N LEU A 143 -12.79 -18.16 19.10
CA LEU A 143 -11.39 -17.88 18.74
C LEU A 143 -10.94 -18.68 17.52
N VAL A 144 -11.22 -19.99 17.50
CA VAL A 144 -10.75 -20.90 16.44
C VAL A 144 -11.75 -21.03 15.28
N PHE A 145 -13.05 -21.09 15.57
CA PHE A 145 -14.06 -21.47 14.57
C PHE A 145 -14.88 -20.32 13.99
N ASP A 146 -14.77 -19.11 14.55
CA ASP A 146 -15.53 -17.97 14.04
C ASP A 146 -14.92 -17.41 12.76
N ARG A 147 -15.78 -17.05 11.81
CA ARG A 147 -15.37 -16.41 10.56
C ARG A 147 -14.76 -15.03 10.83
N GLY A 148 -15.20 -14.34 11.88
CA GLY A 148 -14.66 -13.05 12.29
C GLY A 148 -13.15 -13.09 12.55
N THR A 149 -12.65 -14.09 13.27
CA THR A 149 -11.21 -14.25 13.52
C THR A 149 -10.44 -14.42 12.21
N TRP A 150 -10.91 -15.29 11.31
CA TRP A 150 -10.24 -15.55 10.05
C TRP A 150 -10.30 -14.37 9.07
N LYS A 151 -11.38 -13.58 9.08
CA LYS A 151 -11.42 -12.28 8.38
C LYS A 151 -10.34 -11.34 8.92
N GLY A 152 -10.19 -11.28 10.24
CA GLY A 152 -9.15 -10.50 10.92
C GLY A 152 -7.74 -10.92 10.53
N VAL A 153 -7.44 -12.22 10.57
CA VAL A 153 -6.16 -12.80 10.12
C VAL A 153 -5.88 -12.44 8.66
N GLY A 154 -6.86 -12.61 7.77
CA GLY A 154 -6.73 -12.27 6.35
C GLY A 154 -6.47 -10.77 6.13
N TYR A 155 -7.19 -9.92 6.86
CA TYR A 155 -6.97 -8.47 6.86
C TYR A 155 -5.55 -8.12 7.32
N LEU A 156 -5.11 -8.62 8.46
CA LEU A 156 -3.78 -8.36 9.01
C LEU A 156 -2.67 -8.84 8.08
N GLY A 157 -2.82 -10.03 7.48
CA GLY A 157 -1.87 -10.57 6.49
C GLY A 157 -1.78 -9.70 5.23
N SER A 158 -2.93 -9.25 4.71
CA SER A 158 -2.97 -8.36 3.54
C SER A 158 -2.35 -6.97 3.82
N LYS A 159 -2.35 -6.54 5.09
CA LYS A 159 -1.92 -5.20 5.49
C LYS A 159 -0.45 -4.95 5.16
N PHE A 160 0.37 -5.99 5.17
CA PHE A 160 1.77 -5.87 4.75
C PHE A 160 1.90 -5.45 3.29
N VAL A 161 1.20 -6.12 2.37
CA VAL A 161 1.26 -5.80 0.93
C VAL A 161 0.68 -4.42 0.67
N LEU A 162 -0.47 -4.11 1.28
CA LEU A 162 -1.11 -2.82 1.15
C LEU A 162 -0.26 -1.69 1.74
N GLY A 163 0.33 -1.91 2.92
CA GLY A 163 1.24 -0.98 3.58
C GLY A 163 2.51 -0.73 2.77
N LEU A 164 3.08 -1.77 2.16
CA LEU A 164 4.22 -1.64 1.26
C LEU A 164 3.87 -0.79 0.04
N ALA A 165 2.72 -1.06 -0.60
CA ALA A 165 2.25 -0.27 -1.73
C ALA A 165 2.01 1.21 -1.37
N THR A 166 1.41 1.49 -0.20
CA THR A 166 1.22 2.87 0.26
C THR A 166 2.52 3.56 0.63
N PHE A 167 3.48 2.84 1.19
CA PHE A 167 4.81 3.37 1.45
C PHE A 167 5.52 3.80 0.17
N PHE A 168 5.51 2.95 -0.87
CA PHE A 168 6.05 3.31 -2.18
C PHE A 168 5.34 4.53 -2.76
N LEU A 169 4.01 4.56 -2.69
CA LEU A 169 3.21 5.67 -3.19
C LEU A 169 3.54 6.99 -2.45
N LEU A 170 3.66 6.94 -1.12
CA LEU A 170 4.04 8.09 -0.29
C LEU A 170 5.45 8.56 -0.62
N ALA A 171 6.42 7.64 -0.62
CA ALA A 171 7.82 7.96 -0.90
C ALA A 171 7.99 8.55 -2.30
N PHE A 172 7.41 7.91 -3.31
CA PHE A 172 7.45 8.40 -4.68
C PHE A 172 6.73 9.75 -4.82
N GLY A 173 5.50 9.88 -4.32
CA GLY A 173 4.73 11.11 -4.44
C GLY A 173 5.39 12.30 -3.75
N VAL A 174 5.93 12.10 -2.54
CA VAL A 174 6.63 13.14 -1.77
C VAL A 174 7.95 13.50 -2.43
N THR A 175 8.79 12.52 -2.77
CA THR A 175 10.10 12.77 -3.40
C THR A 175 9.94 13.43 -4.76
N PHE A 176 9.01 12.96 -5.59
CA PHE A 176 8.73 13.55 -6.90
C PHE A 176 8.26 15.01 -6.77
N THR A 177 7.32 15.28 -5.87
CA THR A 177 6.87 16.65 -5.58
C THR A 177 8.02 17.52 -5.09
N PHE A 178 8.83 17.01 -4.14
CA PHE A 178 9.95 17.72 -3.57
C PHE A 178 10.99 18.11 -4.63
N VAL A 179 11.37 17.18 -5.51
CA VAL A 179 12.32 17.43 -6.60
C VAL A 179 11.82 18.54 -7.52
N LEU A 180 10.54 18.51 -7.92
CA LEU A 180 9.97 19.55 -8.78
C LEU A 180 9.92 20.91 -8.08
N VAL A 181 9.43 20.95 -6.84
CA VAL A 181 9.35 22.20 -6.07
C VAL A 181 10.75 22.77 -5.80
N ALA A 182 11.73 21.92 -5.52
CA ALA A 182 13.12 22.28 -5.28
C ALA A 182 13.93 22.53 -6.57
N ALA A 183 13.32 22.54 -7.75
CA ALA A 183 13.99 22.83 -9.02
C ALA A 183 14.82 24.13 -9.00
N PRO A 184 14.36 25.27 -8.44
CA PRO A 184 15.13 26.52 -8.42
C PRO A 184 16.43 26.44 -7.61
N LEU A 185 16.56 25.44 -6.72
CA LEU A 185 17.76 25.23 -5.92
C LEU A 185 18.81 24.38 -6.65
N HIS A 186 18.39 23.59 -7.65
CA HIS A 186 19.25 22.59 -8.29
C HIS A 186 19.37 22.76 -9.82
N TYR A 187 18.73 23.76 -10.43
CA TYR A 187 18.71 23.94 -11.89
C TYR A 187 20.10 24.05 -12.56
N ARG A 188 21.09 24.61 -11.85
CA ARG A 188 22.47 24.68 -12.35
C ARG A 188 23.30 23.42 -12.09
N ASN A 189 22.75 22.44 -11.38
CA ASN A 189 23.46 21.23 -11.02
C ASN A 189 23.25 20.16 -12.09
N GLN A 190 24.28 19.94 -12.91
CA GLN A 190 24.29 18.93 -13.98
C GLN A 190 24.19 17.48 -13.46
N LEU A 191 24.30 17.26 -12.16
CA LEU A 191 24.09 15.94 -11.53
C LEU A 191 22.61 15.67 -11.20
N VAL A 192 21.73 16.68 -11.29
CA VAL A 192 20.32 16.59 -10.88
C VAL A 192 19.44 16.65 -12.12
N GLY A 193 18.97 15.49 -12.58
CA GLY A 193 18.13 15.35 -13.77
C GLY A 193 18.17 13.94 -14.34
N ILE A 194 17.32 13.66 -15.33
CA ILE A 194 17.42 12.43 -16.12
C ILE A 194 18.48 12.68 -17.19
N HIS A 195 19.68 12.16 -16.94
CA HIS A 195 20.78 12.21 -17.89
C HIS A 195 21.02 10.79 -18.41
N LEU A 196 21.01 10.64 -19.74
CA LEU A 196 21.61 9.46 -20.37
C LEU A 196 23.11 9.64 -20.22
N SER A 197 23.77 8.76 -19.47
CA SER A 197 25.18 8.92 -19.04
C SER A 197 26.21 8.66 -20.16
N GLY A 198 25.81 8.85 -21.41
CA GLY A 198 26.63 8.67 -22.60
C GLY A 198 25.78 8.65 -23.87
N PRO A 199 26.42 8.79 -25.05
CA PRO A 199 25.74 8.64 -26.33
C PRO A 199 25.12 7.25 -26.43
N VAL A 200 23.85 7.19 -26.84
CA VAL A 200 23.20 5.90 -27.11
C VAL A 200 23.66 5.47 -28.49
N GLU A 201 24.58 4.51 -28.53
CA GLU A 201 25.06 3.90 -29.77
C GLU A 201 24.14 2.74 -30.15
N PHE A 202 23.45 2.87 -31.27
CA PHE A 202 22.71 1.78 -31.90
C PHE A 202 23.60 1.13 -32.94
N VAL A 203 23.77 -0.18 -32.82
CA VAL A 203 24.39 -1.02 -33.86
C VAL A 203 23.28 -1.89 -34.46
N PRO A 204 22.67 -1.48 -35.59
CA PRO A 204 21.69 -2.30 -36.26
C PRO A 204 22.33 -3.60 -36.76
N GLU A 205 21.75 -4.73 -36.36
CA GLU A 205 22.09 -6.05 -36.84
C GLU A 205 20.88 -6.67 -37.52
N LEU A 206 21.06 -7.13 -38.75
CA LEU A 206 20.06 -7.88 -39.51
C LEU A 206 20.57 -9.31 -39.69
N THR A 207 20.02 -10.22 -38.91
CA THR A 207 20.25 -11.66 -39.07
C THR A 207 19.13 -12.27 -39.91
N TYR A 208 19.49 -12.76 -41.09
CA TYR A 208 18.58 -13.54 -41.94
C TYR A 208 18.96 -15.03 -41.87
N GLN A 209 18.02 -15.86 -41.39
CA GLN A 209 18.21 -17.31 -41.34
C GLN A 209 17.16 -18.04 -42.18
N HIS A 210 17.62 -18.86 -43.14
CA HIS A 210 16.73 -19.71 -43.92
C HIS A 210 17.43 -20.99 -44.40
N ALA A 211 16.77 -22.15 -44.22
CA ALA A 211 17.21 -23.45 -44.71
C ALA A 211 18.68 -23.82 -44.38
N GLY A 212 19.16 -23.46 -43.17
CA GLY A 212 20.51 -23.73 -42.70
C GLY A 212 21.55 -22.67 -43.07
N TRP A 213 21.19 -21.66 -43.87
CA TRP A 213 22.01 -20.50 -44.15
C TRP A 213 21.74 -19.40 -43.13
N VAL A 214 22.80 -18.81 -42.58
CA VAL A 214 22.76 -17.64 -41.71
C VAL A 214 23.57 -16.53 -42.38
N ILE A 215 22.93 -15.37 -42.57
CA ILE A 215 23.59 -14.17 -43.07
C ILE A 215 23.39 -13.10 -42.00
N ASP A 216 24.47 -12.69 -41.36
CA ASP A 216 24.50 -11.57 -40.42
C ASP A 216 25.01 -10.32 -41.13
N VAL A 217 24.17 -9.29 -41.18
CA VAL A 217 24.52 -7.98 -41.70
C VAL A 217 24.56 -7.01 -40.53
N VAL A 218 25.76 -6.72 -40.06
CA VAL A 218 26.01 -5.71 -39.03
C VAL A 218 26.32 -4.38 -39.74
N SER A 219 25.63 -3.31 -39.35
CA SER A 219 25.97 -1.97 -39.84
C SER A 219 27.39 -1.59 -39.38
N PRO A 220 28.30 -1.21 -40.30
CA PRO A 220 29.67 -0.81 -39.94
C PRO A 220 29.72 0.58 -39.29
N VAL A 221 28.64 1.35 -39.40
CA VAL A 221 28.52 2.67 -38.80
C VAL A 221 27.58 2.58 -37.60
N PRO A 222 28.08 2.78 -36.37
CA PRO A 222 27.21 2.94 -35.21
C PRO A 222 26.41 4.23 -35.38
N LEU A 223 25.09 4.14 -35.20
CA LEU A 223 24.24 5.32 -35.12
C LEU A 223 24.30 5.84 -33.69
N SER A 224 25.04 6.93 -33.49
CA SER A 224 25.16 7.61 -32.20
C SER A 224 24.09 8.68 -32.09
N LEU A 225 23.28 8.63 -31.02
CA LEU A 225 22.48 9.77 -30.59
C LEU A 225 23.29 10.54 -29.55
N ALA A 226 23.57 11.82 -29.83
CA ALA A 226 24.42 12.65 -28.98
C ALA A 226 23.76 12.91 -27.61
N GLU A 227 24.59 13.19 -26.60
CA GLU A 227 24.11 13.63 -25.29
C GLU A 227 23.14 14.80 -25.44
N GLY A 228 21.92 14.63 -24.95
CA GLY A 228 20.87 15.67 -24.95
C GLY A 228 19.94 15.70 -26.16
N GLU A 229 20.17 14.89 -27.19
CA GLU A 229 19.39 14.98 -28.45
C GLU A 229 18.03 14.27 -28.38
N LEU A 230 17.84 13.33 -27.45
CA LEU A 230 16.59 12.60 -27.32
C LEU A 230 15.62 13.22 -26.31
N ILE A 231 16.06 13.45 -25.05
CA ILE A 231 15.22 13.96 -23.96
C ILE A 231 16.11 14.54 -22.83
N SER A 232 16.75 15.70 -22.98
CA SER A 232 17.31 16.40 -21.81
C SER A 232 16.26 17.36 -21.24
N PHE A 233 15.63 16.99 -20.12
CA PHE A 233 14.86 17.94 -19.29
C PHE A 233 15.82 18.84 -18.48
N TYR A 234 16.87 19.36 -19.11
CA TYR A 234 17.83 20.24 -18.48
C TYR A 234 17.27 21.67 -18.50
N ILE A 235 17.12 22.24 -17.31
CA ILE A 235 16.64 23.61 -17.13
C ILE A 235 17.83 24.48 -16.77
N ASP A 236 18.36 25.19 -17.75
CA ASP A 236 19.51 26.09 -17.63
C ASP A 236 19.13 27.50 -17.14
N SER A 237 17.83 27.81 -17.12
CA SER A 237 17.29 29.12 -16.79
C SER A 237 16.55 29.14 -15.46
N LEU A 238 16.68 30.25 -14.72
CA LEU A 238 15.93 30.47 -13.49
C LEU A 238 14.41 30.51 -13.73
N GLU A 239 13.99 31.11 -14.84
CA GLU A 239 12.58 31.21 -15.22
C GLU A 239 11.97 29.82 -15.48
N GLY A 240 12.66 28.96 -16.23
CA GLY A 240 12.25 27.58 -16.43
C GLY A 240 12.16 26.81 -15.11
N ALA A 241 13.09 27.07 -14.18
CA ALA A 241 13.11 26.39 -12.89
C ALA A 241 11.96 26.83 -11.99
N LEU A 242 11.60 28.12 -12.01
CA LEU A 242 10.44 28.66 -11.31
C LEU A 242 9.13 28.12 -11.91
N ALA A 243 9.03 28.01 -13.24
CA ALA A 243 7.88 27.41 -13.89
C ALA A 243 7.72 25.92 -13.51
N LEU A 244 8.83 25.16 -13.50
CA LEU A 244 8.81 23.77 -13.05
C LEU A 244 8.45 23.64 -11.57
N SER A 245 8.95 24.54 -10.72
CA SER A 245 8.57 24.60 -9.30
C SER A 245 7.08 24.85 -9.12
N ALA A 246 6.50 25.78 -9.88
CA ALA A 246 5.06 26.04 -9.87
C ALA A 246 4.24 24.82 -10.31
N ILE A 247 4.70 24.10 -11.33
CA ILE A 247 4.12 22.80 -11.72
C ILE A 247 4.25 21.79 -10.58
N GLY A 248 5.42 21.73 -9.93
CA GLY A 248 5.67 20.88 -8.76
C GLY A 248 4.68 21.13 -7.62
N VAL A 249 4.32 22.38 -7.34
CA VAL A 249 3.29 22.72 -6.35
C VAL A 249 1.93 22.14 -6.76
N LEU A 250 1.53 22.29 -8.04
CA LEU A 250 0.29 21.72 -8.55
C LEU A 250 0.29 20.18 -8.46
N VAL A 251 1.40 19.54 -8.84
CA VAL A 251 1.61 18.09 -8.69
C VAL A 251 1.48 17.68 -7.23
N GLY A 252 2.07 18.43 -6.30
CA GLY A 252 1.93 18.18 -4.87
C GLY A 252 0.48 18.20 -4.38
N LEU A 253 -0.34 19.14 -4.87
CA LEU A 253 -1.77 19.16 -4.57
C LEU A 253 -2.48 17.92 -5.11
N VAL A 254 -2.17 17.49 -6.34
CA VAL A 254 -2.71 16.25 -6.92
C VAL A 254 -2.31 15.03 -6.10
N VAL A 255 -1.04 14.94 -5.68
CA VAL A 255 -0.51 13.87 -4.84
C VAL A 255 -1.24 13.81 -3.49
N LEU A 256 -1.52 14.96 -2.85
CA LEU A 256 -2.32 15.00 -1.63
C LEU A 256 -3.76 14.49 -1.84
N HIS A 257 -4.40 14.82 -2.96
CA HIS A 257 -5.71 14.25 -3.30
C HIS A 257 -5.64 12.74 -3.53
N LEU A 258 -4.58 12.26 -4.17
CA LEU A 258 -4.33 10.83 -4.35
C LEU A 258 -4.18 10.11 -3.00
N PHE A 259 -3.41 10.67 -2.07
CA PHE A 259 -3.29 10.11 -0.72
C PHE A 259 -4.63 10.09 0.02
N ASN A 260 -5.44 11.14 -0.11
CA ASN A 260 -6.80 11.13 0.46
C ASN A 260 -7.69 10.06 -0.17
N ALA A 261 -7.61 9.85 -1.50
CA ALA A 261 -8.36 8.82 -2.20
C ALA A 261 -7.94 7.41 -1.76
N VAL A 262 -6.65 7.17 -1.59
CA VAL A 262 -6.13 5.89 -1.09
C VAL A 262 -6.52 5.68 0.38
N ALA A 263 -6.44 6.70 1.23
CA ALA A 263 -6.90 6.61 2.61
C ALA A 263 -8.41 6.28 2.69
N TRP A 264 -9.22 6.84 1.80
CA TRP A 264 -10.63 6.48 1.67
C TRP A 264 -10.82 5.01 1.25
N LEU A 265 -10.02 4.50 0.32
CA LEU A 265 -10.03 3.08 -0.06
C LEU A 265 -9.68 2.19 1.14
N PHE A 266 -8.68 2.57 1.93
CA PHE A 266 -8.33 1.87 3.16
C PHE A 266 -9.47 1.88 4.17
N ALA A 267 -10.15 3.01 4.38
CA ALA A 267 -11.30 3.08 5.26
C ALA A 267 -12.38 2.05 4.88
N ARG A 268 -12.70 1.96 3.58
CA ARG A 268 -13.67 1.00 3.05
C ARG A 268 -13.19 -0.44 3.13
N TYR A 269 -11.92 -0.68 2.88
CA TYR A 269 -11.31 -1.99 3.01
C TYR A 269 -11.37 -2.50 4.46
N THR A 270 -10.98 -1.66 5.41
CA THR A 270 -11.02 -1.96 6.84
C THR A 270 -12.46 -2.19 7.30
N GLU A 271 -13.40 -1.34 6.89
CA GLU A 271 -14.82 -1.51 7.19
C GLU A 271 -15.36 -2.85 6.64
N LEU A 272 -15.06 -3.20 5.39
CA LEU A 272 -15.54 -4.43 4.75
C LEU A 272 -15.05 -5.69 5.49
N LEU A 273 -13.75 -5.73 5.81
CA LEU A 273 -13.15 -6.93 6.42
C LEU A 273 -13.31 -6.99 7.94
N LEU A 274 -13.27 -5.85 8.64
CA LEU A 274 -13.33 -5.83 10.10
C LEU A 274 -14.74 -5.63 10.66
N ARG A 275 -15.74 -5.34 9.83
CA ARG A 275 -17.14 -5.35 10.27
C ARG A 275 -17.52 -6.71 10.86
N ASN A 276 -18.14 -6.67 12.04
CA ASN A 276 -18.62 -7.82 12.80
C ASN A 276 -17.50 -8.82 13.15
N THR A 277 -16.25 -8.36 13.29
CA THR A 277 -15.19 -9.18 13.93
C THR A 277 -15.33 -9.11 15.45
N GLN A 278 -14.66 -10.05 16.13
CA GLN A 278 -14.73 -10.13 17.59
C GLN A 278 -14.24 -8.84 18.25
N PRO A 279 -14.86 -8.43 19.38
CA PRO A 279 -14.41 -7.29 20.16
C PRO A 279 -13.09 -7.62 20.88
N SER A 280 -12.27 -6.59 21.12
CA SER A 280 -11.05 -6.75 21.93
C SER A 280 -11.42 -7.05 23.38
N ILE A 281 -10.59 -7.85 24.07
CA ILE A 281 -10.79 -8.12 25.48
C ILE A 281 -10.36 -6.93 26.35
N PHE A 282 -9.34 -6.19 25.90
CA PHE A 282 -8.72 -5.12 26.70
C PHE A 282 -9.30 -3.75 26.38
N SER A 283 -9.53 -3.43 25.11
CA SER A 283 -9.99 -2.10 24.70
C SER A 283 -11.52 -1.99 24.60
N GLU A 284 -12.23 -3.11 24.54
CA GLU A 284 -13.70 -3.18 24.38
C GLU A 284 -14.29 -4.24 25.33
N PRO A 285 -14.12 -4.11 26.67
CA PRO A 285 -14.61 -5.11 27.60
C PRO A 285 -16.14 -5.24 27.52
N PRO A 286 -16.69 -6.47 27.67
CA PRO A 286 -18.13 -6.66 27.74
C PRO A 286 -18.71 -5.88 28.93
N GLU A 287 -19.82 -5.18 28.70
CA GLU A 287 -20.62 -4.53 29.74
C GLU A 287 -21.17 -5.53 30.78
#